data_AF-A0A9X8CUF9-F1
#
_entry.id   AF-A0A9X8CUF9-F1
#
_cell.length_a   1.000
_cell.length_b   1.000
_cell.length_c   1.000
_cell.angle_alpha   90.00
_cell.angle_beta   90.00
_cell.angle_gamma   90.00
#
_symmetry.space_group_name_H-M   'P 1'
#
loop_
_entity.id
_entity.type
_entity.pdbx_description
1 polymer ?
#
loop_
_entity_poly.entity_id
_entity_poly.type
_entity_poly.pdbx_seq_one_letter_code
_entity_poly.pdbx_strand_id
1 'polypeptide(L)'
;MKQRQKETISTWLYEEYRRLWIEKGQEPHKRNNREIVAAVMERIEAAGIWLPEQEVTKYFYRRKTHYRNRIEKELQPKPEMQDKDSQTQKEQGAGSQ
;
A
#
# COMPACT_ATOMS: atom_id res chain seq x y z
N MET A 1 -23.97 1.95 1.81
CA MET A 1 -23.04 2.87 2.51
C MET A 1 -22.94 4.21 1.79
N LYS A 2 -22.99 5.33 2.53
CA LYS A 2 -22.75 6.68 1.99
C LYS A 2 -21.31 6.81 1.50
N GLN A 3 -21.06 7.67 0.50
CA GLN A 3 -19.74 7.82 -0.12
C GLN A 3 -18.64 8.15 0.91
N ARG A 4 -18.89 9.12 1.80
CA ARG A 4 -17.98 9.49 2.88
C ARG A 4 -17.65 8.32 3.81
N GLN A 5 -18.64 7.47 4.14
CA GLN A 5 -18.41 6.27 4.96
C GLN A 5 -17.54 5.26 4.23
N LYS A 6 -17.75 5.06 2.92
CA LYS A 6 -16.91 4.16 2.10
C LYS A 6 -15.46 4.62 2.06
N GLU A 7 -15.23 5.93 1.95
CA GLU A 7 -13.88 6.50 1.96
C GLU A 7 -13.20 6.28 3.32
N THR A 8 -13.88 6.62 4.41
CA THR A 8 -13.37 6.37 5.78
C THR A 8 -13.04 4.89 6.00
N ILE A 9 -13.98 3.99 5.68
CA ILE A 9 -13.77 2.53 5.85
C ILE A 9 -12.68 2.03 4.92
N SER A 10 -12.61 2.53 3.68
CA SER A 10 -11.54 2.16 2.74
C SER A 10 -10.17 2.58 3.23
N THR A 11 -10.06 3.71 3.93
CA THR A 11 -8.81 4.18 4.53
C THR A 11 -8.41 3.26 5.67
N TRP A 12 -9.31 2.96 6.62
CA TRP A 12 -9.02 2.05 7.73
C TRP A 12 -8.63 0.64 7.27
N LEU A 13 -9.34 0.09 6.27
CA LEU A 13 -9.01 -1.23 5.71
C LEU A 13 -7.63 -1.24 5.05
N TYR A 14 -7.27 -0.16 4.34
CA TYR A 14 -5.97 -0.05 3.70
C TYR A 14 -4.84 0.08 4.73
N GLU A 15 -5.01 0.91 5.76
CA GLU A 15 -4.04 1.08 6.85
C GLU A 15 -3.74 -0.25 7.54
N GLU A 16 -4.79 -0.99 7.91
CA GLU A 16 -4.65 -2.25 8.64
C GLU A 16 -4.05 -3.35 7.75
N TYR A 17 -4.47 -3.42 6.48
CA TYR A 17 -3.90 -4.34 5.49
C TYR A 17 -2.41 -4.05 5.22
N ARG A 18 -2.04 -2.76 5.10
CA ARG A 18 -0.64 -2.34 4.92
C ARG A 18 0.20 -2.61 6.16
N ARG A 19 -0.34 -2.33 7.35
CA ARG A 19 0.33 -2.60 8.64
C ARG A 19 0.72 -4.08 8.74
N LEU A 20 -0.23 -4.99 8.49
CA LEU A 20 0.03 -6.42 8.53
C LEU A 20 0.97 -6.90 7.43
N TRP A 21 0.93 -6.29 6.24
CA TRP A 21 1.91 -6.63 5.19
C TRP A 21 3.33 -6.31 5.64
N ILE A 22 3.55 -5.08 6.15
CA ILE A 22 4.87 -4.63 6.61
C ILE A 22 5.34 -5.47 7.80
N GLU A 23 4.47 -5.72 8.77
CA GLU A 23 4.78 -6.51 9.97
C GLU A 23 5.22 -7.95 9.62
N LYS A 24 4.60 -8.55 8.60
CA LYS A 24 4.91 -9.93 8.16
C LYS A 24 5.95 -10.02 7.06
N GLY A 25 6.33 -8.89 6.44
CA GLY A 25 7.16 -8.83 5.25
C GLY A 25 6.52 -9.41 3.98
N GLN A 26 5.25 -9.79 4.00
CA GLN A 26 4.55 -10.42 2.87
C GLN A 26 3.05 -10.13 2.88
N GLU A 27 2.38 -10.40 1.75
CA GLU A 27 0.92 -10.19 1.62
C GLU A 27 0.14 -10.95 2.71
N PRO A 28 -0.82 -10.28 3.41
CA PRO A 28 -1.68 -10.94 4.39
C PRO A 28 -2.47 -12.11 3.80
N HIS A 29 -2.38 -13.27 4.47
CA HIS A 29 -3.06 -14.50 4.05
C HIS A 29 -4.56 -14.46 4.38
N LYS A 30 -5.35 -15.40 3.85
CA LYS A 30 -6.81 -15.48 4.06
C LYS A 30 -7.24 -15.43 5.53
N ARG A 31 -6.44 -15.99 6.46
CA ARG A 31 -6.73 -15.95 7.90
C ARG A 31 -6.63 -14.52 8.47
N ASN A 32 -5.67 -13.73 7.97
CA ASN A 32 -5.45 -12.35 8.40
C ASN A 32 -6.49 -11.37 7.84
N ASN A 33 -7.17 -11.74 6.74
CA ASN A 33 -8.29 -10.95 6.24
C ASN A 33 -9.38 -10.74 7.32
N ARG A 34 -9.64 -11.76 8.15
CA ARG A 34 -10.64 -11.67 9.22
C ARG A 34 -10.17 -10.74 10.34
N GLU A 35 -8.90 -10.79 10.70
CA GLU A 35 -8.29 -9.89 11.69
C GLU A 35 -8.39 -8.42 11.25
N ILE A 36 -8.13 -8.15 9.96
CA ILE A 36 -8.27 -6.80 9.39
C ILE A 36 -9.72 -6.31 9.49
N VAL A 37 -10.68 -7.16 9.09
CA VAL A 37 -12.09 -6.81 9.17
C VAL A 37 -12.49 -6.57 10.62
N ALA A 38 -12.09 -7.43 11.56
CA ALA A 38 -12.39 -7.29 12.98
C ALA A 38 -11.85 -5.97 13.55
N ALA A 39 -10.59 -5.63 13.27
CA ALA A 39 -9.99 -4.37 13.71
C ALA A 39 -10.71 -3.14 13.11
N VAL A 40 -11.20 -3.22 11.87
CA VAL A 40 -11.98 -2.14 11.27
C VAL A 40 -13.41 -2.07 11.83
N MET A 41 -13.99 -3.21 12.21
CA MET A 41 -15.29 -3.23 12.90
C MET A 41 -15.24 -2.50 14.24
N GLU A 42 -14.18 -2.69 15.03
CA GLU A 42 -13.97 -1.93 16.28
C GLU A 42 -13.93 -0.42 16.02
N ARG A 43 -13.27 0.03 14.94
CA ARG A 43 -13.24 1.46 14.56
C ARG A 43 -14.61 1.97 14.09
N ILE A 44 -15.38 1.14 13.39
CA ILE A 44 -16.75 1.47 12.93
C ILE A 44 -17.69 1.63 14.13
N GLU A 45 -17.62 0.72 15.10
CA GLU A 45 -18.40 0.77 16.34
C GLU A 45 -18.01 1.99 17.18
N ALA A 46 -16.71 2.27 17.35
CA ALA A 46 -16.21 3.45 18.04
C ALA A 46 -16.64 4.77 17.37
N ALA A 47 -16.81 4.77 16.04
CA ALA A 47 -17.32 5.91 15.29
C ALA A 47 -18.85 6.06 15.33
N GLY A 48 -19.56 5.16 16.04
CA GLY A 48 -21.02 5.16 16.14
C GLY A 48 -21.72 4.83 14.82
N ILE A 49 -21.03 4.16 13.89
CA ILE A 49 -21.58 3.81 12.58
C ILE A 49 -22.24 2.44 12.68
N TRP A 50 -23.56 2.37 12.49
CA TRP A 50 -24.25 1.09 12.38
C TRP A 50 -24.03 0.46 11.00
N LEU A 51 -23.11 -0.51 10.92
CA LEU A 51 -22.80 -1.24 9.69
C LEU A 51 -22.48 -2.71 10.00
N PRO A 52 -23.07 -3.68 9.29
CA PRO A 52 -22.81 -5.09 9.55
C PRO A 52 -21.44 -5.53 9.02
N GLU A 53 -20.78 -6.44 9.75
CA GLU A 53 -19.48 -7.02 9.40
C GLU A 53 -19.46 -7.63 7.99
N GLN A 54 -20.56 -8.27 7.57
CA GLN A 54 -20.69 -8.89 6.25
C GLN A 54 -20.54 -7.86 5.11
N GLU A 55 -21.06 -6.65 5.30
CA GLU A 55 -20.97 -5.57 4.31
C GLU A 55 -19.53 -5.03 4.22
N VAL A 56 -18.85 -4.91 5.37
CA VAL A 56 -17.43 -4.53 5.45
C VAL A 56 -16.55 -5.60 4.81
N THR A 57 -16.80 -6.87 5.12
CA THR A 57 -16.09 -8.02 4.55
C THR A 57 -16.21 -8.05 3.03
N LYS A 58 -17.45 -7.93 2.51
CA LYS A 58 -17.71 -7.90 1.07
C LYS A 58 -17.02 -6.71 0.40
N TYR A 59 -17.05 -5.54 1.05
CA TYR A 59 -16.38 -4.35 0.54
C TYR A 59 -14.85 -4.51 0.53
N PHE A 60 -14.28 -5.08 1.59
CA PHE A 60 -12.85 -5.39 1.70
C PHE A 60 -12.39 -6.31 0.57
N TYR A 61 -13.08 -7.42 0.32
CA TYR A 61 -12.71 -8.33 -0.77
C TYR A 61 -12.75 -7.66 -2.15
N ARG A 62 -13.69 -6.74 -2.39
CA ARG A 62 -13.74 -5.95 -3.63
C ARG A 62 -12.57 -4.96 -3.75
N ARG A 63 -12.07 -4.44 -2.63
CA ARG A 63 -10.97 -3.46 -2.61
C ARG A 63 -9.59 -4.07 -2.43
N LYS A 64 -9.50 -5.34 -2.03
CA LYS A 64 -8.23 -6.02 -1.72
C LYS A 64 -7.22 -5.90 -2.86
N THR A 65 -7.62 -6.16 -4.11
CA THR A 65 -6.73 -6.01 -5.27
C THR A 65 -6.21 -4.60 -5.44
N HIS A 66 -7.04 -3.59 -5.17
CA HIS A 66 -6.62 -2.19 -5.23
C HIS A 66 -5.59 -1.86 -4.13
N TYR A 67 -5.78 -2.37 -2.91
CA TYR A 67 -4.82 -2.19 -1.82
C TYR A 67 -3.49 -2.86 -2.14
N ARG A 68 -3.53 -4.10 -2.64
CA ARG A 68 -2.36 -4.86 -3.07
C ARG A 68 -1.54 -4.10 -4.11
N ASN A 69 -2.18 -3.70 -5.21
CA ASN A 69 -1.50 -2.97 -6.29
C ASN A 69 -0.90 -1.63 -5.80
N ARG A 70 -1.55 -0.97 -4.84
CA ARG A 70 -1.04 0.27 -4.25
C ARG A 70 0.20 0.00 -3.38
N ILE A 71 0.16 -1.02 -2.52
CA ILE A 71 1.28 -1.39 -1.65
C ILE A 71 2.46 -1.91 -2.47
N GLU A 72 2.22 -2.73 -3.50
CA GLU A 72 3.26 -3.19 -4.42
C GLU A 72 3.98 -2.02 -5.11
N LYS A 73 3.28 -0.92 -5.42
CA LYS A 73 3.89 0.30 -5.96
C LYS A 73 4.66 1.11 -4.91
N GLU A 74 4.20 1.11 -3.66
CA GLU A 74 4.86 1.81 -2.55
C GLU A 74 6.10 1.08 -2.02
N LEU A 75 6.09 -0.26 -2.06
CA LEU A 75 7.19 -1.11 -1.61
C LEU A 75 8.24 -1.38 -2.70
N GLN A 76 7.93 -1.09 -3.97
CA GLN A 76 8.94 -1.11 -5.00
C GLN A 76 10.02 -0.07 -4.66
N PRO A 77 11.31 -0.47 -4.62
CA PRO A 77 12.37 0.52 -4.54
C PRO A 77 12.19 1.43 -5.76
N LYS A 78 12.07 2.74 -5.50
CA LYS A 78 12.15 3.75 -6.56
C LYS A 78 13.39 3.36 -7.40
N PRO A 79 13.28 3.22 -8.73
CA PRO A 79 14.48 3.00 -9.53
C PRO A 79 15.39 4.17 -9.20
N GLU A 80 16.49 3.85 -8.52
CA GLU A 80 17.60 4.75 -8.28
C GLU A 80 17.96 5.27 -9.67
N MET A 81 17.60 6.52 -9.93
CA MET A 81 18.03 7.19 -11.15
C MET A 81 19.55 7.16 -11.03
N GLN A 82 20.20 6.28 -11.81
CA GLN A 82 21.63 6.31 -11.97
C GLN A 82 21.93 7.67 -12.58
N ASP A 83 22.28 8.63 -11.72
CA ASP A 83 23.03 9.80 -12.11
C ASP A 83 24.33 9.25 -12.71
N LYS A 84 24.33 9.05 -14.02
CA LYS A 84 25.55 8.85 -14.81
C LYS A 84 26.26 10.19 -14.81
N ASP A 85 26.89 10.49 -13.69
CA ASP A 85 27.89 11.53 -13.56
C ASP A 85 28.89 11.32 -14.69
N SER A 86 28.93 12.31 -15.56
CA SER A 86 29.64 12.28 -16.82
C SER A 86 31.14 12.30 -16.53
N GLN A 87 31.74 11.12 -16.42
CA GLN A 87 33.19 10.98 -16.45
C GLN A 87 33.69 11.25 -17.88
N THR A 88 33.81 12.53 -18.23
CA THR A 88 34.73 12.97 -19.30
C THR A 88 35.97 13.52 -18.62
N GLN A 89 36.98 12.66 -18.48
CA GLN A 89 38.36 13.10 -18.28
C GLN A 89 39.28 12.45 -19.32
N LYS A 90 39.92 13.35 -20.08
CA LYS A 90 41.30 13.30 -20.63
C LYS A 90 41.53 12.24 -21.73
N GLU A 91 42.35 12.45 -22.76
CA GLU A 91 43.64 13.16 -22.90
C GLU A 91 43.73 13.76 -24.31
N GLN A 92 44.11 15.03 -24.50
CA GLN A 92 45.48 15.47 -24.77
C GLN A 92 46.28 14.57 -25.74
N GLY A 93 46.39 15.04 -26.99
CA GLY A 93 47.40 14.64 -27.95
C GLY A 93 47.86 15.86 -28.72
N ALA A 94 48.84 16.58 -28.15
CA ALA A 94 49.62 17.58 -28.84
C ALA A 94 50.75 16.91 -29.63
N GLY A 95 51.15 17.50 -30.75
CA GLY A 95 52.53 17.40 -31.24
C GLY A 95 52.73 16.62 -32.55
N SER A 96 52.89 17.39 -33.61
CA SER A 96 54.03 17.34 -34.54
C SER A 96 54.46 16.01 -35.17
N GLN A 97 54.36 15.94 -36.51
CA GLN A 97 55.52 15.89 -37.41
C GLN A 97 55.14 16.35 -38.81
#